data_AF-A0A7L0PHU7-F1
#
_entry.id   AF-A0A7L0PHU7-F1
#
_cell.length_a   1.000
_cell.length_b   1.000
_cell.length_c   1.000
_cell.angle_alpha   90.00
_cell.angle_beta   90.00
_cell.angle_gamma   90.00
#
_symmetry.space_group_name_H-M   'P 1'
#
loop_
_entity.id
_entity.type
_entity.pdbx_description
1 polymer ?
#
loop_
_entity_poly.entity_id
_entity_poly.type
_entity_poly.pdbx_seq_one_letter_code
_entity_poly.pdbx_strand_id
1 'polypeptide(L)'
;RPGRVSSLSSGSAAPGPVPEGVIRLYSMRFCPFAQRARLVLRSKGISHEVININLKNKPDWFFEKNPFGLVPVLETSKGQLIYESPITCEYLDEAFPGKKLMPSDPYERAFQKMLLEHFSKITPLVFKYFVAVKDGQDATALKAEIAEKFGKLEEV
;
A
#
# COMPACT_ATOMS: atom_id res chain seq x y z
N ARG A 1 -6.96 25.09 -3.74
CA ARG A 1 -7.38 23.94 -2.90
C ARG A 1 -6.30 23.73 -1.84
N PRO A 2 -6.59 23.92 -0.54
CA PRO A 2 -5.56 23.88 0.51
C PRO A 2 -4.91 22.48 0.59
N GLY A 3 -3.57 22.44 0.76
CA GLY A 3 -2.87 21.27 1.29
C GLY A 3 -2.45 20.16 0.31
N ARG A 4 -2.23 20.45 -0.98
CA ARG A 4 -1.71 19.44 -1.92
C ARG A 4 -0.21 19.20 -1.64
N VAL A 5 0.12 18.31 -0.70
CA VAL A 5 1.51 17.91 -0.44
C VAL A 5 2.10 17.31 -1.72
N SER A 6 3.14 17.95 -2.25
CA SER A 6 3.85 17.51 -3.45
C SER A 6 4.57 16.18 -3.19
N SER A 7 4.79 15.40 -4.23
CA SER A 7 5.61 14.19 -4.16
C SER A 7 7.09 14.56 -4.28
N LEU A 8 7.95 13.94 -3.47
CA LEU A 8 9.40 14.06 -3.58
C LEU A 8 9.89 13.27 -4.79
N SER A 9 10.82 13.86 -5.55
CA SER A 9 11.40 13.28 -6.77
C SER A 9 12.93 13.27 -6.72
N SER A 10 13.59 12.80 -7.77
CA SER A 10 15.04 12.98 -7.94
C SER A 10 15.45 14.43 -7.65
N GLY A 11 16.57 14.60 -6.92
CA GLY A 11 17.07 15.87 -6.39
C GLY A 11 16.38 16.40 -5.13
N SER A 12 15.26 15.81 -4.69
CA SER A 12 14.62 16.21 -3.42
C SER A 12 15.42 15.71 -2.22
N ALA A 13 15.61 16.57 -1.23
CA ALA A 13 16.23 16.19 0.04
C ALA A 13 15.44 15.08 0.74
N ALA A 14 16.15 14.18 1.44
CA ALA A 14 15.52 13.18 2.30
C ALA A 14 14.81 13.88 3.47
N PRO A 15 13.66 13.36 3.93
CA PRO A 15 13.04 13.87 5.14
C PRO A 15 13.95 13.59 6.35
N GLY A 16 13.87 14.44 7.37
CA GLY A 16 14.59 14.25 8.64
C GLY A 16 14.10 13.02 9.42
N PRO A 17 14.67 12.76 10.61
CA PRO A 17 14.25 11.66 11.47
C PRO A 17 12.74 11.69 11.77
N VAL A 18 12.13 10.52 11.95
CA VAL A 18 10.72 10.42 12.33
C VAL A 18 10.57 10.84 13.80
N PRO A 19 9.67 11.77 14.14
CA PRO A 19 9.45 12.18 15.53
C PRO A 19 8.99 11.03 16.43
N GLU A 20 9.32 11.10 17.72
CA GLU A 20 8.81 10.12 18.69
C GLU A 20 7.27 10.13 18.77
N GLY A 21 6.69 8.93 18.90
CA GLY A 21 5.24 8.75 18.91
C GLY A 21 4.55 8.91 17.54
N VAL A 22 5.31 9.09 16.46
CA VAL A 22 4.81 9.17 15.08
C VAL A 22 5.41 8.03 14.25
N ILE A 23 4.64 7.50 13.30
CA ILE A 23 5.16 6.62 12.25
C ILE A 23 5.09 7.33 10.89
N ARG A 24 6.14 7.20 10.08
CA ARG A 24 6.14 7.74 8.72
C ARG A 24 5.70 6.68 7.73
N LEU A 25 4.82 7.07 6.81
CA LEU A 25 4.46 6.30 5.63
C LEU A 25 5.01 6.97 4.36
N TYR A 26 5.94 6.31 3.68
CA TYR A 26 6.24 6.61 2.29
C TYR A 26 5.15 6.03 1.40
N SER A 27 4.51 6.90 0.62
CA SER A 27 3.28 6.62 -0.11
C SER A 27 3.32 7.19 -1.52
N MET A 28 2.27 6.90 -2.30
CA MET A 28 1.92 7.67 -3.48
C MET A 28 0.39 7.75 -3.52
N ARG A 29 -0.17 8.94 -3.73
CA ARG A 29 -1.61 9.25 -3.55
C ARG A 29 -2.56 8.27 -4.27
N PHE A 30 -2.16 7.81 -5.45
CA PHE A 30 -2.94 6.94 -6.34
C PHE A 30 -2.46 5.48 -6.30
N CYS A 31 -1.51 5.12 -5.42
CA CYS A 31 -1.07 3.74 -5.29
C CYS A 31 -2.10 2.95 -4.47
N PRO A 32 -2.69 1.86 -5.02
CA PRO A 32 -3.62 1.01 -4.28
C PRO A 32 -2.93 0.23 -3.16
N PHE A 33 -1.67 -0.17 -3.33
CA PHE A 33 -0.91 -0.87 -2.29
C PHE A 33 -0.63 0.05 -1.09
N ALA A 34 -0.21 1.29 -1.33
CA ALA A 34 -0.03 2.26 -0.26
C ALA A 34 -1.36 2.75 0.33
N GLN A 35 -2.48 2.62 -0.40
CA GLN A 35 -3.81 2.88 0.13
C GLN A 35 -4.17 1.92 1.26
N ARG A 36 -3.77 0.63 1.19
CA ARG A 36 -4.00 -0.35 2.27
C ARG A 36 -3.43 0.16 3.60
N ALA A 37 -2.15 0.55 3.62
CA ALA A 37 -1.51 1.10 4.82
C ALA A 37 -2.18 2.38 5.32
N ARG A 38 -2.57 3.30 4.41
CA ARG A 38 -3.31 4.53 4.78
C ARG A 38 -4.65 4.21 5.45
N LEU A 39 -5.38 3.22 4.96
CA LEU A 39 -6.64 2.79 5.54
C LEU A 39 -6.43 2.23 6.95
N VAL A 40 -5.45 1.35 7.14
CA VAL A 40 -5.11 0.80 8.47
C VAL A 40 -4.72 1.90 9.46
N LEU A 41 -3.83 2.82 9.06
CA LEU A 41 -3.42 3.95 9.89
C LEU A 41 -4.63 4.80 10.34
N ARG A 42 -5.54 5.10 9.41
CA ARG A 42 -6.77 5.86 9.70
C ARG A 42 -7.73 5.09 10.59
N SER A 43 -7.99 3.82 10.29
CA SER A 43 -8.93 2.96 11.04
C SER A 43 -8.47 2.71 12.47
N LYS A 44 -7.16 2.68 12.71
CA LYS A 44 -6.58 2.53 14.05
C LYS A 44 -6.30 3.85 14.76
N GLY A 45 -6.50 5.00 14.10
CA GLY A 45 -6.23 6.33 14.67
C GLY A 45 -4.75 6.56 15.01
N ILE A 46 -3.83 5.92 14.28
CA ILE A 46 -2.39 6.00 14.55
C ILE A 46 -1.88 7.37 14.13
N SER A 47 -1.09 8.03 14.98
CA SER A 47 -0.41 9.27 14.64
C SER A 47 0.66 9.00 13.57
N HIS A 48 0.54 9.64 12.41
CA HIS A 48 1.42 9.38 11.29
C HIS A 48 1.62 10.60 10.40
N GLU A 49 2.75 10.61 9.70
CA GLU A 49 2.99 11.49 8.57
C GLU A 49 3.04 10.71 7.25
N VAL A 50 2.71 11.38 6.15
CA VAL A 50 2.72 10.78 4.81
C VAL A 50 3.66 11.55 3.92
N ILE A 51 4.72 10.88 3.46
CA ILE A 51 5.65 11.40 2.47
C ILE A 51 5.32 10.78 1.12
N ASN A 52 4.86 11.58 0.18
CA ASN A 52 4.55 11.10 -1.16
C ASN A 52 5.82 11.00 -2.01
N ILE A 53 6.02 9.90 -2.71
CA ILE A 53 7.15 9.65 -3.61
C ILE A 53 6.67 9.71 -5.06
N ASN A 54 7.44 10.39 -5.92
CA ASN A 54 7.24 10.35 -7.35
C ASN A 54 7.80 9.03 -7.91
N LEU A 55 6.92 8.06 -8.18
CA LEU A 55 7.34 6.73 -8.63
C LEU A 55 7.89 6.69 -10.05
N LYS A 56 7.69 7.75 -10.86
CA LYS A 56 8.27 7.88 -12.21
C LYS A 56 9.67 8.48 -12.20
N ASN A 57 9.96 9.30 -11.19
CA ASN A 57 11.25 9.97 -11.03
C ASN A 57 11.62 9.97 -9.55
N LYS A 58 12.08 8.81 -9.06
CA LYS A 58 12.26 8.54 -7.63
C LYS A 58 13.49 9.30 -7.09
N PRO A 59 13.45 9.79 -5.83
CA PRO A 59 14.66 10.24 -5.15
C PRO A 59 15.65 9.09 -4.93
N ASP A 60 16.94 9.32 -5.08
CA ASP A 60 17.97 8.27 -4.95
C ASP A 60 18.02 7.68 -3.52
N TRP A 61 17.86 8.52 -2.51
CA TRP A 61 17.80 8.09 -1.10
C TRP A 61 16.61 7.16 -0.81
N PHE A 62 15.57 7.13 -1.66
CA PHE A 62 14.42 6.27 -1.41
C PHE A 62 14.77 4.79 -1.55
N PHE A 63 15.81 4.45 -2.31
CA PHE A 63 16.29 3.07 -2.44
C PHE A 63 16.93 2.54 -1.15
N GLU A 64 17.38 3.42 -0.25
CA GLU A 64 17.80 3.04 1.10
C GLU A 64 16.63 2.69 2.01
N LYS A 65 15.42 3.19 1.70
CA LYS A 65 14.19 2.88 2.44
C LYS A 65 13.54 1.58 1.96
N ASN A 66 13.65 1.29 0.67
CA ASN A 66 13.26 0.02 0.08
C ASN A 66 14.11 -0.22 -1.19
N PRO A 67 14.89 -1.31 -1.28
CA PRO A 67 15.77 -1.57 -2.41
C PRO A 67 15.04 -1.71 -3.75
N PHE A 68 13.75 -2.05 -3.74
CA PHE A 68 12.92 -2.09 -4.95
C PHE A 68 12.35 -0.71 -5.34
N GLY A 69 12.53 0.30 -4.50
CA GLY A 69 11.97 1.64 -4.68
C GLY A 69 10.45 1.63 -4.82
N LEU A 70 9.77 0.76 -4.05
CA LEU A 70 8.32 0.60 -4.07
C LEU A 70 7.70 1.21 -2.81
N VAL A 71 6.41 1.58 -2.92
CA VAL A 71 5.57 2.00 -1.79
C VAL A 71 4.46 0.97 -1.59
N PRO A 72 3.95 0.76 -0.35
CA PRO A 72 4.27 1.49 0.87
C PRO A 72 5.59 1.08 1.54
N VAL A 73 6.17 2.02 2.30
CA VAL A 73 7.22 1.75 3.29
C VAL A 73 6.87 2.50 4.57
N LEU A 74 6.94 1.83 5.71
CA LEU A 74 6.87 2.44 7.03
C LEU A 74 8.28 2.69 7.57
N GLU A 75 8.45 3.82 8.25
CA GLU A 75 9.66 4.15 9.00
C GLU A 75 9.26 4.56 10.43
N THR A 76 9.87 3.93 11.43
CA THR A 76 9.61 4.21 12.85
C THR A 76 10.55 5.31 13.37
N SER A 77 10.26 5.89 14.54
CA SER A 77 11.17 6.83 15.24
C SER A 77 12.57 6.24 15.51
N LYS A 78 12.66 4.91 15.58
CA LYS A 78 13.91 4.15 15.75
C LYS A 78 14.65 3.86 14.44
N GLY A 79 14.16 4.36 13.30
CA GLY A 79 14.74 4.14 11.98
C GLY A 79 14.50 2.73 11.41
N GLN A 80 13.55 1.97 11.96
CA GLN A 80 13.22 0.63 11.44
C GLN A 80 12.37 0.79 10.18
N LEU A 81 12.67 -0.01 9.16
CA LEU A 81 11.99 0.01 7.87
C LEU A 81 11.14 -1.26 7.70
N ILE A 82 9.88 -1.07 7.29
CA ILE A 82 8.94 -2.15 7.02
C ILE A 82 8.30 -1.87 5.66
N TYR A 83 8.42 -2.79 4.71
CA TYR A 83 7.86 -2.66 3.36
C TYR A 83 7.03 -3.90 3.00
N GLU A 84 6.40 -3.86 1.83
CA GLU A 84 5.29 -4.71 1.38
C GLU A 84 3.94 -4.36 2.03
N SER A 85 2.91 -4.19 1.19
CA SER A 85 1.61 -3.70 1.66
C SER A 85 0.91 -4.60 2.68
N PRO A 86 0.93 -5.95 2.59
CA PRO A 86 0.33 -6.79 3.62
C PRO A 86 1.11 -6.74 4.93
N ILE A 87 2.45 -6.79 4.85
CA ILE A 87 3.36 -6.80 6.01
C ILE A 87 3.24 -5.49 6.79
N THR A 88 3.23 -4.35 6.09
CA THR A 88 3.02 -3.03 6.72
C THR A 88 1.68 -2.95 7.43
N CYS A 89 0.61 -3.50 6.85
CA CYS A 89 -0.71 -3.53 7.49
C CYS A 89 -0.75 -4.42 8.74
N GLU A 90 -0.14 -5.61 8.67
CA GLU A 90 -0.05 -6.54 9.81
C GLU A 90 0.76 -5.93 10.96
N TYR A 91 1.93 -5.36 10.67
CA TYR A 91 2.75 -4.66 11.65
C TYR A 91 1.96 -3.54 12.37
N LEU A 92 1.23 -2.72 11.62
CA LEU A 92 0.41 -1.65 12.19
C LEU A 92 -0.70 -2.21 13.10
N ASP A 93 -1.31 -3.34 12.74
CA ASP A 93 -2.38 -3.94 13.55
C ASP A 93 -1.87 -4.58 14.85
N GLU A 94 -0.67 -5.15 14.80
CA GLU A 94 -0.02 -5.82 15.92
C GLU A 94 0.65 -4.85 16.88
N ALA A 95 1.45 -3.92 16.37
CA ALA A 95 2.32 -3.05 17.16
C ALA A 95 1.56 -1.92 17.87
N PHE A 96 0.39 -1.51 17.36
CA PHE A 96 -0.37 -0.40 17.92
C PHE A 96 -1.63 -0.89 18.66
N PRO A 97 -1.92 -0.30 19.84
CA PRO A 97 -3.07 -0.68 20.65
C PRO A 97 -4.40 -0.24 20.00
N GLY A 98 -5.51 -0.62 20.64
CA GLY A 98 -6.86 -0.26 20.20
C GLY A 98 -7.53 -1.36 19.37
N LYS A 99 -8.42 -0.97 18.46
CA LYS A 99 -9.21 -1.91 17.65
C LYS A 99 -8.28 -2.81 16.83
N LYS A 100 -8.42 -4.13 17.01
CA LYS A 100 -7.80 -5.14 16.16
C LYS A 100 -8.57 -5.25 14.84
N LEU A 101 -7.83 -5.28 13.73
CA LEU A 101 -8.40 -5.43 12.39
C LEU A 101 -8.41 -6.91 11.96
N MET A 102 -7.39 -7.66 12.35
CA MET A 102 -7.32 -9.10 12.13
C MET A 102 -8.02 -9.89 13.25
N PRO A 103 -8.66 -11.03 12.95
CA PRO A 103 -9.21 -11.94 13.95
C PRO A 103 -8.13 -12.50 14.89
N SER A 104 -8.54 -12.77 16.13
CA SER A 104 -7.71 -13.47 17.10
C SER A 104 -7.63 -14.98 16.82
N ASP A 105 -8.70 -15.55 16.27
CA ASP A 105 -8.73 -16.97 15.90
C ASP A 105 -7.70 -17.26 14.77
N PRO A 106 -6.84 -18.29 14.93
CA PRO A 106 -5.82 -18.61 13.94
C PRO A 106 -6.36 -18.98 12.56
N TYR A 107 -7.48 -19.71 12.51
CA TYR A 107 -8.09 -20.13 11.24
C TYR A 107 -8.70 -18.92 10.52
N GLU A 108 -9.50 -18.10 11.22
CA GLU A 108 -10.09 -16.89 10.65
C GLU A 108 -9.03 -15.91 10.15
N ARG A 109 -7.91 -15.78 10.86
CA ARG A 109 -6.77 -14.99 10.41
C ARG A 109 -6.14 -15.57 9.14
N ALA A 110 -5.96 -16.88 9.07
CA ALA A 110 -5.45 -17.55 7.87
C ALA A 110 -6.41 -17.41 6.69
N PHE A 111 -7.71 -17.51 6.93
CA PHE A 111 -8.76 -17.32 5.94
C PHE A 111 -8.71 -15.92 5.32
N GLN A 112 -8.57 -14.86 6.13
CA GLN A 112 -8.38 -13.49 5.60
C GLN A 112 -7.10 -13.35 4.75
N LYS A 113 -6.01 -14.04 5.12
CA LYS A 113 -4.78 -14.06 4.31
C LYS A 113 -4.97 -14.81 2.98
N MET A 114 -5.75 -15.90 2.98
CA MET A 114 -6.12 -16.62 1.76
C MET A 114 -6.97 -15.76 0.82
N LEU A 115 -7.95 -15.01 1.34
CA LEU A 115 -8.75 -14.07 0.55
C LEU A 115 -7.88 -12.99 -0.09
N LEU A 116 -6.92 -12.45 0.66
CA LEU A 116 -5.96 -11.47 0.13
C LEU A 116 -5.11 -12.06 -1.00
N GLU A 117 -4.67 -13.31 -0.87
CA GLU A 117 -3.89 -14.00 -1.90
C GLU A 117 -4.72 -14.37 -3.13
N HIS A 118 -6.02 -14.64 -2.97
CA HIS A 118 -6.92 -14.77 -4.11
C HIS A 118 -7.02 -13.43 -4.86
N PHE A 119 -7.25 -12.33 -4.13
CA PHE A 119 -7.35 -11.00 -4.71
C PHE A 119 -6.03 -10.50 -5.34
N SER A 120 -4.87 -10.95 -4.84
CA SER A 120 -3.55 -10.56 -5.36
C SER A 120 -3.42 -10.92 -6.86
N LYS A 121 -4.05 -12.01 -7.30
CA LYS A 121 -4.05 -12.48 -8.70
C LYS A 121 -4.93 -11.62 -9.63
N ILE A 122 -5.88 -10.88 -9.08
CA ILE A 122 -6.77 -9.97 -9.83
C ILE A 122 -6.08 -8.62 -10.08
N THR A 123 -5.25 -8.18 -9.14
CA THR A 123 -4.65 -6.84 -9.17
C THR A 123 -3.84 -6.54 -10.45
N PRO A 124 -2.98 -7.43 -10.97
CA PRO A 124 -2.25 -7.21 -12.23
C PRO A 124 -3.18 -7.09 -13.45
N LEU A 125 -4.29 -7.83 -13.48
CA LEU A 125 -5.25 -7.80 -14.58
C LEU A 125 -5.98 -6.47 -14.63
N VAL A 126 -6.43 -5.97 -13.47
CA VAL A 126 -7.06 -4.66 -13.36
C VAL A 126 -6.11 -3.56 -13.84
N PHE A 127 -4.82 -3.64 -13.49
CA PHE A 127 -3.83 -2.69 -14.00
C PHE A 127 -3.68 -2.76 -15.51
N LYS A 128 -3.53 -3.97 -16.08
CA LYS A 128 -3.46 -4.19 -17.54
C LYS A 128 -4.70 -3.65 -18.25
N TYR A 129 -5.89 -3.88 -17.69
CA TYR A 129 -7.15 -3.39 -18.21
C TYR A 129 -7.16 -1.85 -18.28
N PHE A 130 -6.78 -1.16 -17.20
CA PHE A 130 -6.72 0.30 -17.21
C PHE A 130 -5.71 0.85 -18.22
N VAL A 131 -4.56 0.18 -18.40
CA VAL A 131 -3.58 0.57 -19.42
C VAL A 131 -4.15 0.38 -20.83
N ALA A 132 -4.73 -0.78 -21.13
CA ALA A 132 -5.33 -1.07 -22.43
C ALA A 132 -6.43 -0.06 -22.78
N VAL A 133 -7.34 0.23 -21.84
CA VAL A 133 -8.39 1.24 -22.02
C VAL A 133 -7.81 2.63 -22.26
N LYS A 134 -6.77 3.03 -21.50
CA LYS A 134 -6.09 4.32 -21.69
C LYS A 134 -5.48 4.44 -23.09
N ASP A 135 -4.94 3.35 -23.61
CA ASP A 135 -4.25 3.30 -24.90
C ASP A 135 -5.19 3.00 -26.08
N GLY A 136 -6.51 2.91 -25.83
CA GLY A 136 -7.51 2.63 -26.87
C GLY A 136 -7.46 1.21 -27.43
N GLN A 137 -6.85 0.27 -26.70
CA GLN A 137 -6.76 -1.14 -27.08
C GLN A 137 -8.03 -1.89 -26.70
N ASP A 138 -8.32 -2.98 -27.41
CA ASP A 138 -9.41 -3.88 -27.02
C ASP A 138 -9.09 -4.53 -25.66
N ALA A 139 -9.97 -4.29 -24.70
CA ALA A 139 -9.85 -4.79 -23.34
C ALA A 139 -10.97 -5.81 -22.99
N THR A 140 -11.72 -6.30 -23.99
CA THR A 140 -12.86 -7.20 -23.80
C THR A 140 -12.46 -8.51 -23.13
N ALA A 141 -11.38 -9.14 -23.59
CA ALA A 141 -10.86 -10.37 -22.99
C ALA A 141 -10.40 -10.15 -21.53
N LEU A 142 -9.68 -9.05 -21.26
CA LEU A 142 -9.26 -8.69 -19.90
C LEU A 142 -10.47 -8.44 -18.98
N LYS A 143 -11.51 -7.77 -19.49
CA LYS A 143 -12.75 -7.54 -18.74
C LYS A 143 -13.44 -8.86 -18.39
N ALA A 144 -13.52 -9.78 -19.33
CA ALA A 144 -14.11 -11.10 -19.11
C ALA A 144 -13.31 -11.91 -18.07
N GLU A 145 -11.98 -11.93 -18.17
CA GLU A 145 -11.12 -12.62 -17.19
C GLU A 145 -11.23 -12.00 -15.79
N ILE A 146 -11.29 -10.67 -15.70
CA ILE A 146 -11.51 -9.97 -14.43
C ILE A 146 -12.87 -10.37 -13.83
N ALA A 147 -13.94 -10.37 -14.62
CA ALA A 147 -15.27 -10.76 -14.17
C ALA A 147 -15.31 -12.22 -13.68
N GLU A 148 -14.69 -13.15 -14.41
CA GLU A 148 -14.59 -14.56 -14.00
C GLU A 148 -13.88 -14.71 -12.65
N LYS A 149 -12.74 -14.01 -12.46
CA LYS A 149 -12.00 -14.08 -11.19
C LYS A 149 -12.74 -13.41 -10.04
N PHE A 150 -13.50 -12.34 -10.29
CA PHE A 150 -14.37 -11.76 -9.26
C PHE A 150 -15.52 -12.70 -8.88
N GLY A 151 -16.12 -13.42 -9.84
CA GLY A 151 -17.14 -14.43 -9.53
C GLY A 151 -16.61 -15.52 -8.59
N LYS A 152 -15.37 -15.99 -8.80
CA LYS A 152 -14.71 -16.96 -7.88
C LYS A 152 -14.46 -16.41 -6.47
N LEU A 153 -14.43 -15.09 -6.30
CA LEU A 153 -14.29 -14.46 -5.00
C LEU A 153 -15.65 -14.35 -4.28
N GLU A 154 -16.76 -14.27 -5.02
CA GLU A 154 -18.12 -14.25 -4.46
C GLU A 154 -18.57 -15.61 -3.93
N GLU A 155 -17.94 -16.69 -4.39
CA GLU A 155 -18.24 -18.07 -3.97
C GLU A 155 -17.52 -18.50 -2.67
N VAL A 156 -16.59 -17.68 -2.16
CA VAL A 156 -15.80 -17.94 -0.94
C VAL A 156 -16.39 -17.20 0.25
#